data_AF-A0A3B3VM93-F1
#
_entry.id   AF-A0A3B3VM93-F1
#
_cell.length_a   1.000
_cell.length_b   1.000
_cell.length_c   1.000
_cell.angle_alpha   90.00
_cell.angle_beta   90.00
_cell.angle_gamma   90.00
#
_symmetry.space_group_name_H-M   'P 1'
#
loop_
_entity.id
_entity.type
_entity.pdbx_description
1 polymer ?
#
loop_
_entity_poly.entity_id
_entity_poly.type
_entity_poly.pdbx_seq_one_letter_code
_entity_poly.pdbx_strand_id
1 'polypeptide(L)'
;MNTLCPDATPDMMAGIGAFLKNAWNKEPVILVSCGIGLVGIILPFISPYSKYAGMINQVTPYNYPVPVRDDGNMPDVPSHPCEAKGRSLEWLKKL
;
A
#
# COMPACT_ATOMS: atom_id res chain seq x y z
N MET A 1 4.90 -40.31 21.05
CA MET A 1 5.85 -40.45 19.92
C MET A 1 5.14 -40.08 18.62
N ASN A 2 5.59 -38.99 18.00
CA ASN A 2 5.56 -38.55 16.60
C ASN A 2 4.77 -39.36 15.54
N THR A 3 3.94 -38.66 14.76
CA THR A 3 3.92 -38.74 13.28
C THR A 3 3.39 -37.43 12.67
N LEU A 4 4.19 -36.37 12.70
CA LEU A 4 4.10 -35.29 11.71
C LEU A 4 4.87 -35.78 10.49
N CYS A 5 4.20 -36.38 9.51
CA CYS A 5 4.84 -36.71 8.23
C CYS A 5 5.18 -35.40 7.49
N PRO A 6 6.45 -35.12 7.17
CA PRO A 6 6.86 -33.95 6.40
C PRO A 6 6.66 -34.10 4.88
N ASP A 7 6.03 -35.19 4.42
CA ASP A 7 5.92 -35.53 2.99
C ASP A 7 4.69 -34.93 2.28
N ALA A 8 3.86 -34.16 2.98
CA ALA A 8 2.63 -33.58 2.43
C ALA A 8 2.85 -32.38 1.49
N THR A 9 4.06 -31.82 1.42
CA THR A 9 4.37 -30.63 0.62
C THR A 9 4.50 -30.90 -0.88
N PRO A 10 5.28 -31.88 -1.38
CA PRO A 10 5.47 -32.07 -2.83
C PRO A 10 4.20 -32.56 -3.55
N ASP A 11 3.49 -33.54 -2.99
CA ASP A 11 2.29 -34.10 -3.63
C ASP A 11 1.13 -33.09 -3.64
N MET A 12 0.98 -32.29 -2.59
CA MET A 12 0.00 -31.21 -2.53
C MET A 12 0.32 -30.11 -3.54
N MET A 13 1.60 -29.71 -3.67
CA MET A 13 2.01 -28.70 -4.64
C MET A 13 1.82 -29.18 -6.09
N ALA A 14 2.06 -30.47 -6.36
CA ALA A 14 1.77 -31.09 -7.65
C ALA A 14 0.25 -31.08 -7.95
N GLY A 15 -0.59 -31.37 -6.96
CA GLY A 15 -2.05 -31.31 -7.07
C GLY A 15 -2.59 -29.91 -7.36
N ILE A 16 -2.08 -28.89 -6.66
CA ILE A 16 -2.45 -27.48 -6.89
C ILE A 16 -2.04 -27.04 -8.31
N GLY A 17 -0.83 -27.37 -8.75
CA GLY A 17 -0.34 -27.03 -10.09
C GLY A 17 -1.19 -27.66 -11.21
N ALA A 18 -1.56 -28.94 -11.05
CA ALA A 18 -2.43 -29.63 -12.00
C ALA A 18 -3.84 -28.99 -12.05
N PHE A 19 -4.40 -28.62 -10.90
CA PHE A 19 -5.68 -27.92 -10.82
C PHE A 19 -5.63 -26.56 -11.52
N LEU A 20 -4.61 -25.74 -11.23
CA LEU A 20 -4.46 -24.40 -11.84
C LEU A 20 -4.34 -24.49 -13.36
N LYS A 21 -3.57 -25.46 -13.88
CA LYS A 21 -3.45 -25.69 -15.34
C LYS A 21 -4.78 -26.10 -15.96
N ASN A 22 -5.54 -26.97 -15.30
CA ASN A 22 -6.88 -27.36 -15.76
C ASN A 22 -7.87 -26.19 -15.70
N ALA A 23 -7.86 -25.39 -14.63
CA ALA A 23 -8.71 -24.23 -14.47
C ALA A 23 -8.40 -23.14 -15.52
N TRP A 24 -7.12 -22.95 -15.88
CA TRP A 24 -6.72 -22.02 -16.94
C TRP A 24 -7.27 -22.45 -18.31
N ASN A 25 -7.29 -23.76 -18.59
CA ASN A 25 -7.76 -24.28 -19.88
C ASN A 25 -9.29 -24.32 -20.01
N LYS A 26 -10.01 -24.49 -18.90
CA LYS A 26 -11.48 -24.62 -18.90
C LYS A 26 -12.18 -23.29 -18.63
N GLU A 27 -11.75 -22.57 -17.60
CA GLU A 27 -12.44 -21.38 -17.08
C GLU A 27 -11.43 -20.23 -16.86
N PRO A 28 -10.75 -19.76 -17.92
CA PRO A 28 -9.69 -18.75 -17.78
C PRO A 28 -10.19 -17.43 -17.18
N VAL A 29 -11.43 -17.04 -17.49
CA VAL A 29 -12.02 -15.79 -16.99
C VAL A 29 -12.16 -15.83 -15.47
N ILE A 30 -12.66 -16.94 -14.92
CA ILE A 30 -12.84 -17.10 -13.48
C ILE A 30 -11.48 -17.11 -12.79
N LEU A 31 -10.52 -17.89 -13.31
CA LEU A 31 -9.18 -17.99 -12.73
C LEU A 31 -8.47 -16.64 -12.70
N VAL A 32 -8.51 -15.88 -13.80
CA VAL A 32 -7.92 -14.53 -13.88
C VAL A 32 -8.63 -13.56 -12.94
N SER A 33 -9.96 -13.60 -12.85
CA SER A 33 -10.73 -12.72 -11.96
C SER A 33 -10.36 -12.94 -10.49
N CYS A 34 -10.24 -14.20 -10.05
CA CYS A 34 -9.78 -14.55 -8.71
C CYS A 34 -8.33 -14.09 -8.49
N GLY A 35 -7.45 -14.31 -9.48
CA GLY A 35 -6.05 -13.88 -9.41
C GLY A 35 -5.91 -12.37 -9.23
N ILE A 36 -6.59 -11.57 -10.05
CA ILE A 36 -6.57 -10.11 -9.95
C ILE A 36 -7.17 -9.64 -8.62
N GLY A 37 -8.26 -10.26 -8.17
CA GLY A 37 -8.87 -9.95 -6.87
C GLY A 37 -7.89 -10.16 -5.70
N LEU A 38 -7.18 -11.30 -5.68
CA LEU A 38 -6.19 -11.59 -4.65
C LEU A 38 -4.99 -10.64 -4.72
N VAL A 39 -4.48 -10.35 -5.92
CA VAL A 39 -3.40 -9.38 -6.10
C VAL A 39 -3.83 -8.00 -5.62
N GLY A 40 -5.03 -7.54 -5.97
CA GLY A 40 -5.55 -6.24 -5.56
C GLY A 40 -5.70 -6.08 -4.05
N ILE A 41 -5.97 -7.17 -3.32
CA ILE A 41 -6.04 -7.15 -1.85
C ILE A 41 -4.64 -7.13 -1.24
N ILE A 42 -3.70 -7.92 -1.76
CA ILE A 42 -2.38 -8.09 -1.14
C ILE A 42 -1.42 -6.95 -1.49
N LEU A 43 -1.46 -6.45 -2.73
CA LEU A 43 -0.51 -5.48 -3.26
C LEU A 43 -0.43 -4.17 -2.44
N PRO A 44 -1.54 -3.57 -1.96
CA PRO A 44 -1.47 -2.35 -1.15
C PRO A 44 -0.69 -2.50 0.15
N PHE A 45 -0.67 -3.70 0.76
CA PHE A 45 0.04 -3.95 2.01
C PHE A 45 1.54 -4.18 1.83
N ILE A 46 1.95 -4.70 0.67
CA ILE A 46 3.36 -4.96 0.35
C ILE A 46 4.00 -3.75 -0.33
N SER A 47 3.21 -2.93 -1.05
CA SER A 47 3.73 -1.81 -1.82
C SER A 47 4.30 -0.71 -0.91
N PRO A 48 5.57 -0.30 -1.10
CA PRO A 48 6.14 0.84 -0.39
C PRO A 48 5.50 2.17 -0.82
N TYR A 49 4.81 2.18 -1.97
CA TYR A 49 4.20 3.38 -2.55
C TYR A 49 2.83 3.73 -1.96
N SER A 50 2.14 2.77 -1.33
CA SER A 50 0.83 3.00 -0.71
C SER A 50 0.85 4.14 0.31
N LYS A 51 1.99 4.34 1.00
CA LYS A 51 2.21 5.45 1.93
C LYS A 51 2.09 6.82 1.25
N TYR A 52 2.65 6.98 0.05
CA TYR A 52 2.65 8.26 -0.65
C TYR A 52 1.26 8.67 -1.10
N ALA A 53 0.40 7.72 -1.48
CA ALA A 53 -1.00 8.02 -1.80
C ALA A 53 -1.73 8.66 -0.61
N GLY A 54 -1.53 8.13 0.60
CA GLY A 54 -2.07 8.72 1.83
C GLY A 54 -1.47 10.10 2.14
N MET A 55 -0.15 10.25 2.00
CA MET A 55 0.53 11.52 2.21
C MET A 55 0.06 12.61 1.25
N ILE A 56 -0.14 12.30 -0.04
CA ILE A 56 -0.66 13.23 -1.06
C ILE A 56 -2.05 13.73 -0.65
N ASN A 57 -2.95 12.83 -0.26
CA ASN A 57 -4.30 13.22 0.16
C ASN A 57 -4.30 14.15 1.39
N GLN A 58 -3.35 13.98 2.31
CA GLN A 58 -3.23 14.82 3.50
C GLN A 58 -2.61 16.21 3.25
N VAL A 59 -1.83 16.38 2.17
CA VAL A 59 -1.17 17.65 1.88
C VAL A 59 -1.95 18.51 0.89
N THR A 60 -2.94 17.95 0.20
CA THR A 60 -3.83 18.69 -0.70
C THR A 60 -4.75 19.63 0.09
N PRO A 61 -4.60 20.96 -0.03
CA PRO A 61 -5.38 21.91 0.75
C PRO A 61 -6.72 22.20 0.05
N TYR A 62 -7.77 21.47 0.41
CA TYR A 62 -9.12 21.76 -0.08
C TYR A 62 -9.76 22.97 0.62
N ASN A 63 -9.41 23.17 1.89
CA ASN A 63 -9.84 24.30 2.68
C ASN A 63 -8.70 25.31 2.82
N TYR A 64 -9.05 26.58 2.94
CA TYR A 64 -8.05 27.62 3.21
C TYR A 64 -7.41 27.41 4.60
N PRO A 65 -6.06 27.29 4.70
CA PRO A 65 -5.39 27.08 5.97
C PRO A 65 -5.40 28.38 6.78
N VAL A 66 -6.25 28.44 7.81
CA VAL A 66 -6.40 29.61 8.68
C VAL A 66 -5.14 29.76 9.55
N PRO A 67 -4.46 30.93 9.51
CA PRO A 67 -3.31 31.18 10.38
C PRO A 67 -3.65 31.11 11.86
N VAL A 68 -2.73 30.57 12.65
CA VAL A 68 -2.86 30.49 14.11
C VAL A 68 -2.45 31.84 14.71
N ARG A 69 -3.11 32.24 15.80
CA ARG A 69 -2.73 33.43 16.56
C ARG A 69 -1.45 33.15 17.36
N ASP A 70 -0.43 33.97 17.17
CA ASP A 70 0.84 33.85 17.88
C ASP A 70 0.68 34.23 19.36
N ASP A 71 1.16 33.36 20.26
CA ASP A 71 1.22 33.56 21.70
C ASP A 71 2.65 33.86 22.20
N GLY A 72 3.63 33.91 21.29
CA GLY A 72 5.04 34.13 21.57
C GLY A 72 5.85 32.85 21.81
N ASN A 73 5.24 31.66 21.82
CA ASN A 73 5.92 30.39 22.09
C ASN A 73 5.50 29.25 21.14
N MET A 74 5.53 29.51 19.82
CA MET A 74 5.22 28.51 18.77
C MET A 74 6.45 28.17 17.89
N PRO A 75 7.44 27.42 18.41
CA PRO A 75 8.69 27.13 17.70
C PRO A 75 8.54 26.16 16.51
N ASP A 76 7.35 25.62 16.27
CA ASP A 76 6.98 24.70 15.17
C ASP A 76 6.07 25.32 14.09
N VAL A 77 5.36 26.42 14.38
CA VAL A 77 4.52 27.16 13.43
C VAL A 77 5.32 28.20 12.61
N PRO A 78 5.34 28.12 11.26
CA PRO A 78 6.05 29.12 10.44
C PRO A 78 5.33 30.47 10.44
N SER A 79 6.08 31.57 10.42
CA SER A 79 5.51 32.93 10.33
C SER A 79 5.19 33.34 8.90
N HIS A 80 5.84 32.70 7.92
CA HIS A 80 5.65 32.96 6.48
C HIS A 80 5.79 31.66 5.66
N PRO A 81 5.05 31.49 4.53
CA PRO A 81 5.09 30.27 3.73
C PRO A 81 6.47 29.88 3.18
N CYS A 82 7.37 30.85 2.98
CA CYS A 82 8.73 30.61 2.47
C CYS A 82 9.75 30.27 3.55
N GLU A 83 9.38 30.22 4.83
CA GLU A 83 10.30 29.79 5.87
C GLU A 83 10.68 28.32 5.70
N ALA A 84 11.90 27.96 6.12
CA ALA A 84 12.37 26.57 6.11
C ALA A 84 11.66 25.68 7.17
N LYS A 85 10.58 26.17 7.77
CA LYS A 85 9.88 25.60 8.91
C LYS A 85 8.52 25.05 8.47
N GLY A 86 8.10 23.95 9.08
CA GLY A 86 6.86 23.27 8.73
C GLY A 86 7.06 22.11 7.73
N ARG A 87 5.94 21.61 7.21
CA ARG A 87 5.93 20.38 6.40
C ARG A 87 6.23 20.68 4.92
N SER A 88 7.46 20.39 4.50
CA SER A 88 7.89 20.56 3.11
C SER A 88 7.40 19.43 2.17
N LEU A 89 7.17 19.78 0.91
CA LEU A 89 6.73 18.89 -0.17
C LEU A 89 7.86 18.47 -1.11
N GLU A 90 9.13 18.64 -0.72
CA GLU A 90 10.28 18.22 -1.55
C GLU A 90 10.27 16.73 -1.92
N TRP A 91 9.73 15.87 -1.05
CA TRP A 91 9.57 14.44 -1.36
C TRP A 91 8.58 14.21 -2.51
N LEU A 92 7.53 15.03 -2.63
CA LEU A 92 6.52 14.91 -3.68
C LEU A 92 7.05 15.41 -5.02
N LYS A 93 7.90 16.45 -5.01
CA LYS A 93 8.58 16.94 -6.22
C LYS A 93 9.58 15.95 -6.79
N LYS A 94 10.11 15.06 -5.95
CA LYS A 94 11.15 14.06 -6.28
C LYS A 94 10.60 12.65 -6.47
N LEU A 95 9.31 12.45 -6.23
CA LEU A 95 8.60 11.19 -6.45
C LEU A 95 8.46 10.93 -7.95
#